data_AF-A0A2Z7BTE8-F1
#
_entry.id   AF-A0A2Z7BTE8-F1
#
_cell.length_a   1.000
_cell.length_b   1.000
_cell.length_c   1.000
_cell.angle_alpha   90.00
_cell.angle_beta   90.00
_cell.angle_gamma   90.00
#
_symmetry.space_group_name_H-M   'P 1'
#
loop_
_entity.id
_entity.type
_entity.pdbx_description
1 polymer ?
#
loop_
_entity_poly.entity_id
_entity_poly.type
_entity_poly.pdbx_seq_one_letter_code
_entity_poly.pdbx_strand_id
1 'polypeptide(L)'
;MVSMKNPLAAILDSNRFTEKRPPKFAPADISPEELVTLKQWWDDEIKARAVRGELSNERFTAVKELMTSRMRDGTSVHEHGVRMIGLVEKLSGLDIALPHELSG
;
A
#
# COMPACT_ATOMS: atom_id res chain seq x y z
N MET A 1 -22.46 29.10 8.38
CA MET A 1 -22.95 27.72 8.18
C MET A 1 -22.41 27.22 6.87
N VAL A 2 -21.41 26.33 6.88
CA VAL A 2 -20.78 25.84 5.64
C VAL A 2 -21.76 24.91 4.93
N SER A 3 -22.16 25.29 3.72
CA SER A 3 -23.04 24.51 2.86
C SER A 3 -22.28 23.28 2.35
N MET A 4 -22.51 22.12 2.96
CA MET A 4 -21.96 20.83 2.51
C MET A 4 -22.70 20.39 1.24
N LYS A 5 -22.32 20.95 0.09
CA LYS A 5 -22.93 20.66 -1.22
C LYS A 5 -22.03 19.84 -2.16
N ASN A 6 -20.94 19.26 -1.67
CA ASN A 6 -20.04 18.48 -2.52
C ASN A 6 -19.64 17.15 -1.85
N PRO A 7 -20.23 16.00 -2.25
CA PRO A 7 -19.83 14.70 -1.73
C PRO A 7 -18.35 14.37 -2.01
N LEU A 8 -17.75 14.93 -3.08
CA LEU A 8 -16.32 14.78 -3.36
C LEU A 8 -15.43 15.45 -2.32
N ALA A 9 -15.89 16.54 -1.69
CA ALA A 9 -15.13 17.24 -0.66
C ALA A 9 -15.03 16.41 0.63
N ALA A 10 -16.07 15.66 0.99
CA ALA A 10 -16.06 14.76 2.15
C ALA A 10 -15.14 13.53 1.94
N ILE A 11 -15.01 13.07 0.69
CA ILE A 11 -14.08 11.99 0.31
C ILE A 11 -12.63 12.49 0.41
N LEU A 12 -12.35 13.69 -0.11
CA LEU A 12 -11.02 14.30 -0.01
C LEU A 12 -10.60 14.58 1.44
N ASP A 13 -11.54 14.97 2.31
CA ASP A 13 -11.27 15.18 3.73
C ASP A 13 -11.07 13.85 4.50
N SER A 14 -11.78 12.78 4.11
CA SER A 14 -11.53 11.42 4.63
C SER A 14 -10.15 10.88 4.22
N ASN A 15 -9.63 11.26 3.05
CA ASN A 15 -8.28 10.91 2.61
C ASN A 15 -7.18 11.60 3.43
N ARG A 16 -7.51 12.65 4.18
CA ARG A 16 -6.57 13.33 5.10
C ARG A 16 -6.43 12.62 6.44
N PHE A 17 -7.36 11.72 6.77
CA PHE A 17 -7.36 11.01 8.04
C PHE A 17 -7.01 9.55 7.87
N THR A 18 -6.08 9.10 8.71
CA THR A 18 -5.64 7.73 8.94
C THR A 18 -6.76 6.75 9.38
N GLU A 19 -8.04 7.11 9.23
CA GLU A 19 -9.18 6.29 9.61
C GLU A 19 -9.54 5.29 8.49
N LYS A 20 -9.57 4.00 8.84
CA LYS A 20 -10.00 2.88 7.98
C LYS A 20 -11.54 2.82 7.83
N ARG A 21 -12.24 3.95 7.83
CA ARG A 21 -13.71 3.96 7.88
C ARG A 21 -14.31 4.39 6.56
N PRO A 22 -15.38 3.71 6.10
CA PRO A 22 -16.10 4.14 4.92
C PRO A 22 -16.66 5.55 5.14
N PRO A 23 -16.70 6.40 4.10
CA PRO A 23 -17.25 7.73 4.20
C PRO A 23 -18.72 7.66 4.66
N LYS A 24 -19.10 8.49 5.62
CA LYS A 24 -20.49 8.56 6.10
C LYS A 24 -21.31 9.47 5.19
N PHE A 25 -22.20 8.88 4.40
CA PHE A 25 -23.18 9.64 3.62
C PHE A 25 -24.60 9.36 4.13
N ALA A 26 -25.44 10.40 4.18
CA ALA A 26 -26.85 10.23 4.50
C ALA A 26 -27.59 9.68 3.25
N PRO A 27 -28.48 8.68 3.38
CA PRO A 27 -29.19 8.08 2.24
C PRO A 27 -30.04 9.05 1.41
N ALA A 28 -30.37 10.22 1.95
CA ALA A 28 -31.16 11.24 1.27
C ALA A 28 -30.35 12.04 0.23
N ASP A 29 -29.01 11.98 0.29
CA ASP A 29 -28.13 12.84 -0.50
C ASP A 29 -27.54 12.16 -1.75
N ILE A 30 -27.80 10.85 -1.98
CA ILE A 30 -27.11 10.05 -3.01
C ILE A 30 -28.05 9.04 -3.68
N SER A 31 -27.97 8.93 -5.00
CA SER A 31 -28.69 7.92 -5.80
C SER A 31 -28.18 6.48 -5.54
N PRO A 32 -29.02 5.43 -5.67
CA PRO A 32 -28.58 4.04 -5.55
C PRO A 32 -27.37 3.67 -6.44
N GLU A 33 -27.28 4.23 -7.65
CA GLU A 33 -26.18 3.97 -8.59
C GLU A 33 -24.85 4.58 -8.11
N GLU A 34 -24.90 5.79 -7.55
CA GLU A 34 -23.75 6.47 -6.97
C GLU A 34 -23.27 5.76 -5.70
N LEU A 35 -24.19 5.23 -4.87
CA LEU A 35 -23.86 4.42 -3.70
C LEU A 35 -23.11 3.13 -4.08
N VAL A 36 -23.52 2.45 -5.16
CA VAL A 36 -22.84 1.24 -5.66
C VAL A 36 -21.42 1.57 -6.12
N THR A 37 -21.26 2.67 -6.86
CA THR A 37 -19.95 3.13 -7.34
C THR A 37 -19.01 3.49 -6.18
N LEU A 38 -19.53 4.19 -5.17
CA LEU A 38 -18.77 4.56 -3.97
C LEU A 38 -18.35 3.34 -3.14
N LYS A 39 -19.23 2.35 -3.00
CA LYS A 39 -18.91 1.09 -2.32
C LYS A 39 -17.79 0.35 -3.05
N GLN A 40 -17.89 0.24 -4.38
CA GLN A 40 -16.87 -0.41 -5.19
C GLN A 40 -15.51 0.31 -5.08
N TRP A 41 -15.51 1.64 -5.16
CA TRP A 41 -14.29 2.44 -4.98
C TRP A 41 -13.64 2.21 -3.61
N TRP A 42 -14.44 2.16 -2.53
CA TRP A 42 -13.93 1.88 -1.19
C TRP A 42 -13.33 0.47 -1.07
N ASP A 43 -14.01 -0.53 -1.63
CA ASP A 43 -13.54 -1.91 -1.65
C ASP A 43 -12.19 -2.02 -2.40
N ASP A 44 -12.02 -1.27 -3.50
CA ASP A 44 -10.77 -1.22 -4.26
C ASP A 44 -9.66 -0.43 -3.55
N GLU A 45 -9.96 0.67 -2.85
CA GLU A 45 -8.98 1.40 -2.03
C GLU A 45 -8.48 0.57 -0.85
N ILE A 46 -9.37 -0.18 -0.18
CA ILE A 46 -8.98 -1.11 0.89
C ILE A 46 -8.06 -2.20 0.34
N LYS A 47 -8.37 -2.75 -0.83
CA LYS A 47 -7.52 -3.73 -1.51
C LYS A 47 -6.16 -3.13 -1.87
N ALA A 48 -6.12 -1.92 -2.42
CA ALA A 48 -4.87 -1.23 -2.74
C ALA A 48 -4.03 -0.93 -1.48
N ARG A 49 -4.66 -0.60 -0.35
CA ARG A 49 -3.96 -0.44 0.94
C ARG A 49 -3.42 -1.77 1.47
N ALA A 50 -4.18 -2.86 1.33
CA ALA A 50 -3.73 -4.20 1.73
C ALA A 50 -2.48 -4.62 0.93
N VAL A 51 -2.53 -4.51 -0.41
CA VAL A 51 -1.39 -4.82 -1.29
C VAL A 51 -0.17 -3.96 -0.96
N ARG A 52 -0.35 -2.65 -0.74
CA ARG A 52 0.75 -1.76 -0.32
C ARG A 52 1.33 -2.15 1.04
N GLY A 53 0.48 -2.56 1.98
CA GLY A 53 0.90 -3.05 3.30
C GLY A 53 1.65 -4.38 3.24
N GLU A 54 1.18 -5.33 2.43
CA GLU A 54 1.83 -6.63 2.20
C GLU A 54 3.19 -6.46 1.51
N LEU A 55 3.26 -5.65 0.46
CA LEU A 55 4.52 -5.31 -0.22
C LEU A 55 5.52 -4.64 0.75
N SER A 56 5.04 -3.75 1.61
CA SER A 56 5.86 -3.11 2.65
C SER A 56 6.37 -4.12 3.68
N ASN A 57 5.52 -5.05 4.14
CA ASN A 57 5.91 -6.13 5.04
C ASN A 57 6.93 -7.07 4.40
N GLU A 58 6.79 -7.40 3.12
CA GLU A 58 7.73 -8.25 2.41
C GLU A 58 9.08 -7.55 2.22
N ARG A 59 9.10 -6.27 1.82
CA ARG A 59 10.31 -5.45 1.78
C ARG A 59 10.99 -5.38 3.16
N PHE A 60 10.23 -5.10 4.21
CA PHE A 60 10.75 -5.06 5.57
C PHE A 60 11.33 -6.41 6.02
N THR A 61 10.68 -7.51 5.66
CA THR A 61 11.14 -8.87 5.96
C THR A 61 12.45 -9.17 5.22
N ALA A 62 12.52 -8.89 3.92
CA ALA A 62 13.74 -9.11 3.13
C ALA A 62 14.91 -8.24 3.61
N VAL A 63 14.66 -6.97 3.99
CA VAL A 63 15.68 -6.10 4.61
C VAL A 63 16.14 -6.69 5.95
N LYS A 64 15.20 -7.13 6.80
CA LYS A 64 15.52 -7.73 8.10
C LYS A 64 16.37 -9.00 7.93
N GLU A 65 16.02 -9.88 6.99
CA GLU A 65 16.80 -11.07 6.67
C GLU A 65 18.19 -10.71 6.18
N LEU A 66 18.32 -9.71 5.30
CA LEU A 66 19.62 -9.23 4.84
C LEU A 66 20.49 -8.71 6.00
N MET A 67 19.94 -7.86 6.85
CA MET A 67 20.67 -7.23 7.97
C MET A 67 21.04 -8.21 9.07
N THR A 68 20.23 -9.27 9.26
CA THR A 68 20.48 -10.31 10.26
C THR A 68 21.22 -11.52 9.68
N SER A 69 21.45 -11.54 8.37
CA SER A 69 22.18 -12.60 7.69
C SER A 69 23.63 -12.63 8.19
N ARG A 70 24.01 -13.78 8.72
CA ARG A 70 25.39 -14.09 9.11
C ARG A 70 25.79 -15.41 8.48
N MET A 71 27.05 -15.53 8.11
CA MET A 71 27.62 -16.82 7.69
C MET A 71 27.47 -17.83 8.84
N ARG A 72 26.87 -18.99 8.56
CA ARG A 72 26.76 -20.08 9.53
C ARG A 72 28.00 -20.98 9.40
N ASP A 73 28.42 -21.57 10.52
CA ASP A 73 29.53 -22.52 10.52
C ASP A 73 29.26 -23.67 9.52
N GLY A 74 30.26 -23.99 8.71
CA GLY A 74 30.15 -25.00 7.64
C GLY A 74 29.51 -24.52 6.32
N THR A 75 29.04 -23.27 6.23
CA THR A 75 28.55 -22.69 4.96
C THR A 75 29.69 -22.06 4.19
N SER A 76 29.81 -22.35 2.90
CA SER A 76 30.85 -21.72 2.07
C SER A 76 30.58 -20.22 1.86
N VAL A 77 31.65 -19.43 1.69
CA VAL A 77 31.54 -18.00 1.34
C VAL A 77 30.75 -17.81 0.04
N HIS A 78 30.93 -18.71 -0.92
CA HIS A 78 30.23 -18.66 -2.20
C HIS A 78 28.72 -18.87 -2.03
N GLU A 79 28.31 -19.90 -1.28
CA GLU A 79 26.90 -20.17 -1.01
C GLU A 79 26.23 -19.05 -0.22
N HIS A 80 26.93 -18.52 0.79
CA HIS A 80 26.44 -17.36 1.52
C HIS A 80 26.33 -16.12 0.61
N GLY A 81 27.31 -15.88 -0.26
CA GLY A 81 27.32 -14.78 -1.21
C GLY A 81 26.15 -14.85 -2.20
N VAL A 82 25.87 -16.04 -2.77
CA VAL A 82 24.72 -16.26 -3.65
C VAL A 82 23.40 -15.97 -2.92
N ARG A 83 23.27 -16.41 -1.67
CA ARG A 83 22.09 -16.10 -0.84
C ARG A 83 21.92 -14.60 -0.61
N MET A 84 23.01 -13.88 -0.31
CA MET A 84 22.98 -12.44 -0.08
C MET A 84 22.61 -11.67 -1.35
N ILE A 85 23.15 -12.07 -2.51
CA ILE A 85 22.79 -11.49 -3.80
C ILE A 85 21.29 -11.69 -4.07
N GLY A 86 20.76 -12.90 -3.85
CA GLY A 86 19.33 -13.17 -4.03
C GLY A 86 18.42 -12.31 -3.13
N LEU A 87 18.82 -12.02 -1.89
CA LEU A 87 18.08 -11.12 -1.01
C LEU A 87 18.10 -9.66 -1.51
N VAL A 88 19.22 -9.20 -2.06
CA VAL A 88 19.35 -7.87 -2.66
C VAL A 88 18.50 -7.76 -3.93
N GLU A 89 18.56 -8.75 -4.81
CA GLU A 89 17.74 -8.81 -6.03
C GLU A 89 16.25 -8.84 -5.71
N LYS A 90 15.84 -9.58 -4.67
CA LYS A 90 14.46 -9.58 -4.19
C LYS A 90 14.01 -8.18 -3.76
N LEU A 91 14.86 -7.43 -3.06
CA LEU A 91 14.57 -6.05 -2.68
C LEU A 91 14.46 -5.11 -3.88
N SER A 92 15.35 -5.25 -4.87
CA SER A 92 15.32 -4.48 -6.11
C SER A 92 14.10 -4.79 -6.99
N GLY A 93 13.69 -6.05 -7.08
CA GLY A 93 12.51 -6.47 -7.86
C GLY A 93 11.18 -6.11 -7.21
N LEU A 94 11.15 -5.90 -5.89
CA LEU A 94 9.98 -5.38 -5.18
C LEU A 94 9.77 -3.88 -5.42
N ASP A 95 10.71 -3.19 -6.08
CA ASP A 95 10.55 -1.83 -6.62
C ASP A 95 9.71 -1.84 -7.91
N ILE A 96 8.45 -2.26 -7.77
CA ILE A 96 7.40 -1.95 -8.74
C ILE A 96 7.33 -0.43 -8.82
N ALA A 97 7.88 0.10 -9.91
CA ALA A 97 7.78 1.45 -10.43
C ALA A 97 6.99 2.41 -9.52
N LEU A 98 7.72 3.29 -8.82
CA LEU A 98 7.15 4.59 -8.46
C LEU A 98 6.52 5.14 -9.75
N PRO A 99 5.20 5.40 -9.84
CA PRO A 99 4.65 5.98 -11.04
C PRO A 99 5.40 7.27 -11.29
N HIS A 100 6.11 7.32 -12.41
CA HIS A 100 6.96 8.43 -12.85
C HIS A 100 6.11 9.63 -13.32
N GLU A 101 4.96 9.85 -12.67
CA GLU A 101 3.91 10.79 -13.05
C GLU A 101 3.77 11.94 -12.03
N LEU A 102 4.78 12.15 -11.17
CA LEU A 102 4.86 13.32 -10.27
C LEU A 102 6.24 13.99 -10.28
N SER A 103 6.93 13.95 -11.42
CA SER A 103 8.08 14.82 -11.67
C SER A 103 7.70 15.81 -12.77
N GLY A 104 6.84 16.76 -12.41
CA GLY A 104 6.60 18.01 -13.15
C GLY A 104 7.36 19.14 -12.48
#